data_AF-A0A375BCQ1-F1
#
_entry.id   AF-A0A375BCQ1-F1
#
_cell.length_a   1.000
_cell.length_b   1.000
_cell.length_c   1.000
_cell.angle_alpha   90.00
_cell.angle_beta   90.00
_cell.angle_gamma   90.00
#
_symmetry.space_group_name_H-M   'P 1'
#
loop_
_entity.id
_entity.type
_entity.pdbx_description
1 polymer ?
#
loop_
_entity_poly.entity_id
_entity_poly.type
_entity_poly.pdbx_seq_one_letter_code
_entity_poly.pdbx_strand_id
1 'polypeptide(L)'
;MVHRYIPEPKDYNSPLQSFKAFAMSDHPRFTINRSMIALVPEQPFLDWIQAVDPQPVAGLTLEQVREDQSVFLLPEELADTHENAVHWVEKRWQDFFEFMLGEWFDDSAWPEELSLKMFREWFSVRYHSMVFDMAPDVPVMHDDWDDEDDSSELLH
;
A
#
# COMPACT_ATOMS: atom_id res chain seq x y z
N MET A 1 23.00 -21.32 -25.51
CA MET A 1 22.59 -22.60 -24.88
C MET A 1 21.59 -22.27 -23.79
N VAL A 2 20.31 -22.62 -23.97
CA VAL A 2 19.24 -22.40 -22.98
C VAL A 2 19.23 -23.58 -22.00
N HIS A 3 19.61 -23.32 -20.75
CA HIS A 3 19.49 -24.29 -19.66
C HIS A 3 18.03 -24.31 -19.19
N ARG A 4 17.32 -25.40 -19.51
CA ARG A 4 15.98 -25.64 -18.98
C ARG A 4 16.10 -26.09 -17.53
N TYR A 5 15.53 -25.31 -16.62
CA TYR A 5 15.32 -25.71 -15.24
C TYR A 5 14.30 -26.86 -15.19
N ILE A 6 14.70 -28.00 -14.62
CA ILE A 6 13.82 -29.13 -14.32
C ILE A 6 13.73 -29.18 -12.78
N PRO A 7 12.59 -28.84 -12.17
CA PRO A 7 12.45 -28.96 -10.72
C PRO A 7 12.36 -30.43 -10.31
N GLU A 8 13.14 -30.80 -9.30
CA GLU A 8 13.08 -32.11 -8.64
C GLU A 8 11.75 -32.29 -7.88
N PRO A 9 11.21 -33.52 -7.80
CA PRO A 9 9.98 -33.79 -7.06
C PRO A 9 10.19 -33.53 -5.55
N LYS A 10 9.31 -32.74 -4.95
CA LYS A 10 9.34 -32.47 -3.50
C LYS A 10 9.03 -33.74 -2.73
N ASP A 11 10.00 -34.19 -1.94
CA ASP A 11 9.84 -35.29 -1.00
C ASP A 11 9.13 -34.77 0.26
N TYR A 12 7.84 -35.09 0.40
CA TYR A 12 6.95 -34.55 1.45
C TYR A 12 7.10 -35.24 2.82
N ASN A 13 8.17 -36.00 3.05
CA ASN A 13 8.29 -36.86 4.24
C ASN A 13 9.59 -36.64 5.04
N SER A 14 9.87 -35.39 5.44
CA SER A 14 10.89 -35.08 6.46
C SER A 14 10.23 -34.71 7.79
N PRO A 15 10.44 -35.48 8.88
CA PRO A 15 9.84 -35.22 10.18
C PRO A 15 10.82 -34.48 11.10
N LEU A 16 10.87 -33.15 11.03
CA LEU A 16 11.38 -32.29 12.12
C LEU A 16 11.05 -30.82 11.84
N GLN A 17 10.54 -30.14 12.87
CA GLN A 17 10.05 -28.75 12.93
C GLN A 17 8.54 -28.60 12.67
N SER A 18 7.79 -28.89 13.74
CA SER A 18 6.43 -28.43 13.99
C SER A 18 6.35 -26.90 13.98
N PHE A 19 6.26 -26.30 12.81
CA PHE A 19 5.56 -25.03 12.67
C PHE A 19 4.07 -25.34 12.75
N LYS A 20 3.33 -24.72 13.68
CA LYS A 20 1.88 -24.65 13.50
C LYS A 20 1.69 -23.98 12.14
N ALA A 21 1.31 -24.76 11.13
CA ALA A 21 0.89 -24.19 9.87
C ALA A 21 -0.27 -23.24 10.21
N PHE A 22 -0.04 -21.94 10.11
CA PHE A 22 -1.14 -20.99 10.10
C PHE A 22 -2.03 -21.46 8.95
N ALA A 23 -3.27 -21.84 9.28
CA ALA A 23 -4.19 -22.36 8.29
C ALA A 23 -4.66 -21.18 7.42
N MET A 24 -3.84 -20.79 6.44
CA MET A 24 -4.32 -19.94 5.36
C MET A 24 -5.42 -20.72 4.65
N SER A 25 -6.59 -20.11 4.55
CA SER A 25 -7.70 -20.75 3.84
C SER A 25 -7.47 -20.57 2.34
N ASP A 26 -7.58 -21.64 1.55
CA ASP A 26 -7.60 -21.52 0.08
C ASP A 26 -8.90 -20.86 -0.45
N HIS A 27 -9.85 -20.54 0.44
CA HIS A 27 -11.15 -19.96 0.11
C HIS A 27 -11.47 -18.74 0.98
N PRO A 28 -11.90 -17.60 0.40
CA PRO A 28 -12.24 -16.40 1.15
C PRO A 28 -13.51 -16.63 1.98
N ARG A 29 -13.39 -16.55 3.31
CA ARG A 29 -14.50 -16.86 4.23
C ARG A 29 -14.88 -15.72 5.17
N PHE A 30 -13.92 -14.94 5.65
CA PHE A 30 -14.16 -13.92 6.67
C PHE A 30 -13.74 -12.55 6.17
N THR A 31 -14.49 -11.51 6.54
CA THR A 31 -14.15 -10.11 6.29
C THR A 31 -13.67 -9.43 7.57
N ILE A 32 -12.93 -8.33 7.44
CA ILE A 32 -12.37 -7.59 8.59
C ILE A 32 -13.20 -6.39 9.06
N ASN A 33 -14.47 -6.28 8.63
CA ASN A 33 -15.35 -5.11 8.88
C ASN A 33 -14.67 -3.79 8.48
N ARG A 34 -13.99 -3.80 7.33
CA ARG A 34 -13.35 -2.63 6.72
C ARG A 34 -13.63 -2.65 5.23
N SER A 35 -13.85 -1.46 4.69
CA SER A 35 -13.70 -1.19 3.27
C SER A 35 -12.25 -0.77 2.97
N MET A 36 -11.88 -0.78 1.70
CA MET A 36 -10.57 -0.35 1.23
C MET A 36 -10.73 0.78 0.22
N ILE A 37 -9.87 1.79 0.33
CA ILE A 37 -9.61 2.74 -0.75
C ILE A 37 -8.18 2.61 -1.25
N ALA A 38 -7.99 2.87 -2.54
CA ALA A 38 -6.68 3.07 -3.13
C ALA A 38 -6.65 4.42 -3.85
N LEU A 39 -5.55 5.16 -3.70
CA LEU A 39 -5.30 6.39 -4.45
C LEU A 39 -4.43 6.06 -5.65
N VAL A 40 -5.07 5.63 -6.73
CA VAL A 40 -4.38 5.12 -7.92
C VAL A 40 -3.64 6.24 -8.62
N PRO A 41 -2.30 6.20 -8.66
CA PRO A 41 -1.53 7.23 -9.33
C PRO A 41 -1.85 7.29 -10.82
N GLU A 42 -1.91 8.51 -11.36
CA GLU A 42 -2.05 8.80 -12.77
C GLU A 42 -0.73 9.38 -13.32
N GLN A 43 -0.66 9.53 -14.64
CA GLN A 43 0.57 9.95 -15.33
C GLN A 43 1.24 11.21 -14.71
N PRO A 44 0.51 12.27 -14.30
CA PRO A 44 1.14 13.44 -13.71
C PRO A 44 1.97 13.16 -12.44
N PHE A 45 1.59 12.16 -11.65
CA PHE A 45 2.35 11.77 -10.46
C PHE A 45 3.68 11.11 -10.84
N LEU A 46 3.67 10.21 -11.82
CA LEU A 46 4.92 9.63 -12.36
C LEU A 46 5.82 10.70 -12.98
N ASP A 47 5.23 11.62 -13.75
CA ASP A 47 5.97 12.72 -14.38
C ASP A 47 6.66 13.58 -13.31
N TRP A 48 5.98 13.84 -12.20
CA TRP A 48 6.58 14.54 -11.05
C TRP A 48 7.73 13.73 -10.42
N ILE A 49 7.52 12.45 -10.10
CA ILE A 49 8.58 11.58 -9.54
C ILE A 49 9.84 11.65 -10.40
N GLN A 50 9.69 11.46 -11.71
CA GLN A 50 10.81 11.47 -12.65
C GLN A 50 11.48 12.85 -12.79
N ALA A 51 10.74 13.94 -12.58
CA ALA A 51 11.26 15.29 -12.70
C ALA A 51 12.08 15.74 -11.49
N VAL A 52 11.71 15.28 -10.28
CA VAL A 52 12.35 15.71 -9.03
C VAL A 52 13.44 14.75 -8.55
N ASP A 53 13.43 13.49 -9.02
CA ASP A 53 14.45 12.52 -8.65
C ASP A 53 15.84 12.94 -9.17
N PRO A 54 16.84 13.17 -8.30
CA PRO A 54 18.20 13.47 -8.73
C PRO A 54 18.90 12.27 -9.39
N GLN A 55 18.39 11.05 -9.19
CA GLN A 55 18.90 9.80 -9.76
C GLN A 55 17.75 8.92 -10.28
N PRO A 56 17.05 9.37 -11.33
CA PRO A 56 15.83 8.72 -11.81
C PRO A 56 16.08 7.26 -12.17
N VAL A 57 15.24 6.38 -11.62
CA VAL A 57 15.25 4.95 -11.98
C VAL A 57 14.92 4.81 -13.46
N ALA A 58 15.91 4.40 -14.25
CA ALA A 58 15.75 4.26 -15.69
C ALA A 58 14.68 3.23 -16.03
N GLY A 59 13.61 3.68 -16.67
CA GLY A 59 12.50 2.83 -17.09
C GLY A 59 11.42 2.60 -16.04
N LEU A 60 11.39 3.37 -14.95
CA LEU A 60 10.25 3.38 -14.02
C LEU A 60 8.94 3.66 -14.79
N THR A 61 7.97 2.76 -14.68
CA THR A 61 6.66 2.90 -15.35
C THR A 61 5.55 3.23 -14.36
N LEU A 62 4.42 3.72 -14.89
CA LEU A 62 3.26 4.06 -14.09
C LEU A 62 2.66 2.82 -13.43
N GLU A 63 2.72 1.68 -14.12
CA GLU A 63 2.28 0.39 -13.60
C GLU A 63 3.10 -0.02 -12.37
N GLN A 64 4.42 0.18 -12.39
CA GLN A 64 5.27 -0.14 -11.23
C GLN A 64 4.93 0.75 -10.03
N VAL A 65 4.73 2.05 -10.25
CA VAL A 65 4.27 2.98 -9.20
C VAL A 65 2.90 2.57 -8.64
N ARG A 66 2.01 2.03 -9.49
CA ARG A 66 0.70 1.52 -9.06
C ARG A 66 0.76 0.18 -8.34
N GLU A 67 1.74 -0.68 -8.65
CA GLU A 67 1.91 -1.98 -7.99
C GLU A 67 2.34 -1.82 -6.53
N ASP A 68 3.19 -0.83 -6.25
CA ASP A 68 3.72 -0.55 -4.91
C ASP A 68 2.94 0.52 -4.13
N GLN A 69 1.81 1.01 -4.64
CA GLN A 69 1.06 2.10 -4.00
C GLN A 69 0.44 1.68 -2.65
N SER A 70 0.37 2.65 -1.73
CA SER A 70 -0.33 2.50 -0.45
C SER A 70 -1.86 2.42 -0.63
N VAL A 71 -2.50 1.58 0.18
CA VAL A 71 -3.95 1.42 0.26
C VAL A 71 -4.43 1.59 1.70
N PHE A 72 -5.65 2.08 1.86
CA PHE A 72 -6.13 2.51 3.17
C PHE A 72 -7.42 1.77 3.54
N LEU A 73 -7.47 1.23 4.75
CA LEU A 73 -8.67 0.60 5.30
C LEU A 73 -9.53 1.64 6.01
N LEU A 74 -10.85 1.57 5.80
CA LEU A 74 -11.81 2.43 6.48
C LEU A 74 -12.90 1.62 7.17
N PRO A 75 -13.48 2.12 8.28
CA PRO A 75 -14.76 1.62 8.75
C PRO A 75 -15.82 1.71 7.65
N GLU A 76 -16.62 0.65 7.51
CA GLU A 76 -17.66 0.55 6.48
C GLU A 76 -18.72 1.67 6.59
N GLU A 77 -18.89 2.25 7.78
CA GLU A 77 -19.85 3.33 8.02
C GLU A 77 -19.41 4.68 7.43
N LEU A 78 -18.12 4.84 7.11
CA LEU A 78 -17.59 6.10 6.55
C LEU A 78 -17.79 6.23 5.05
N ALA A 79 -17.89 5.10 4.35
CA ALA A 79 -18.17 5.03 2.92
C ALA A 79 -18.79 3.68 2.59
N ASP A 80 -20.00 3.70 2.04
CA ASP A 80 -20.76 2.53 1.59
C ASP A 80 -20.85 2.44 0.06
N THR A 81 -20.48 3.52 -0.64
CA THR A 81 -20.46 3.63 -2.10
C THR A 81 -19.17 4.27 -2.57
N HIS A 82 -18.85 4.08 -3.85
CA HIS A 82 -17.70 4.73 -4.48
C HIS A 82 -17.77 6.26 -4.40
N GLU A 83 -18.96 6.85 -4.63
CA GLU A 83 -19.16 8.31 -4.54
C GLU A 83 -18.93 8.82 -3.12
N ASN A 84 -19.45 8.11 -2.11
CA ASN A 84 -19.23 8.48 -0.71
C ASN A 84 -17.75 8.35 -0.32
N ALA A 85 -17.04 7.34 -0.84
CA ALA A 85 -15.61 7.18 -0.65
C ALA A 85 -14.82 8.35 -1.27
N VAL A 86 -15.13 8.73 -2.51
CA VAL A 86 -14.53 9.90 -3.18
C VAL A 86 -14.75 11.15 -2.34
N HIS A 87 -15.98 11.43 -1.92
CA HIS A 87 -16.29 12.61 -1.10
C HIS A 87 -15.56 12.60 0.25
N TRP A 88 -15.40 11.42 0.87
CA TRP A 88 -14.67 11.27 2.12
C TRP A 88 -13.18 11.55 1.95
N VAL A 89 -12.57 11.05 0.85
CA VAL A 89 -11.17 11.31 0.48
C VAL A 89 -10.97 12.78 0.16
N GLU A 90 -11.83 13.38 -0.65
CA GLU A 90 -11.68 14.77 -1.09
C GLU A 90 -11.83 15.78 0.05
N LYS A 91 -12.50 15.43 1.14
CA LYS A 91 -12.50 16.26 2.37
C LYS A 91 -11.15 16.29 3.09
N ARG A 92 -10.28 15.32 2.78
CA ARG A 92 -8.96 15.07 3.39
C ARG A 92 -7.86 15.02 2.33
N TRP A 93 -8.14 15.61 1.17
CA TRP A 93 -7.26 15.48 -0.01
C TRP A 93 -5.84 15.93 0.29
N GLN A 94 -5.66 16.95 1.14
CA GLN A 94 -4.36 17.51 1.45
C GLN A 94 -3.50 16.50 2.24
N ASP A 95 -4.00 15.98 3.35
CA ASP A 95 -3.29 14.97 4.16
C ASP A 95 -2.92 13.74 3.32
N PHE A 96 -3.84 13.28 2.45
CA PHE A 96 -3.56 12.18 1.53
C PHE A 96 -2.53 12.53 0.46
N PHE A 97 -2.56 13.74 -0.07
CA PHE A 97 -1.61 14.16 -1.09
C PHE A 97 -0.21 14.26 -0.48
N GLU A 98 -0.08 14.92 0.67
CA GLU A 98 1.17 15.06 1.41
C GLU A 98 1.75 13.69 1.78
N PHE A 99 0.91 12.76 2.28
CA PHE A 99 1.33 11.37 2.54
C PHE A 99 1.89 10.72 1.27
N MET A 100 1.15 10.73 0.15
CA MET A 100 1.59 10.09 -1.08
C MET A 100 2.86 10.72 -1.68
N LEU A 101 3.07 12.03 -1.52
CA LEU A 101 4.32 12.70 -1.92
C LEU A 101 5.49 12.28 -1.01
N GLY A 102 5.24 12.22 0.30
CA GLY A 102 6.21 11.87 1.34
C GLY A 102 6.76 10.45 1.25
N GLU A 103 5.99 9.52 0.68
CA GLU A 103 6.46 8.15 0.39
C GLU A 103 7.62 8.12 -0.62
N TRP A 104 7.81 9.18 -1.40
CA TRP A 104 8.84 9.27 -2.43
C TRP A 104 9.95 10.25 -2.08
N PHE A 105 9.60 11.47 -1.68
CA PHE A 105 10.55 12.54 -1.41
C PHE A 105 10.11 13.42 -0.24
N ASP A 106 11.07 14.06 0.42
CA ASP A 106 10.79 15.09 1.42
C ASP A 106 10.09 16.32 0.82
N ASP A 107 9.60 17.20 1.72
CA ASP A 107 8.82 18.38 1.38
C ASP A 107 9.57 19.41 0.50
N SER A 108 10.90 19.32 0.42
CA SER A 108 11.71 20.20 -0.41
C SER A 108 11.55 19.93 -1.91
N ALA A 109 11.10 18.74 -2.29
CA ALA A 109 10.85 18.34 -3.67
C ALA A 109 9.36 18.47 -4.09
N TRP A 110 8.49 18.84 -3.17
CA TRP A 110 7.05 18.92 -3.44
C TRP A 110 6.71 20.14 -4.31
N PRO A 111 5.57 20.11 -5.04
CA PRO A 111 5.05 21.32 -5.70
C PRO A 111 4.84 22.46 -4.69
N GLU A 112 5.19 23.70 -5.07
CA GLU A 112 5.07 24.88 -4.19
C GLU A 112 3.64 25.13 -3.67
N GLU A 113 2.63 24.82 -4.48
CA GLU A 113 1.21 24.92 -4.12
C GLU A 113 0.48 23.62 -4.42
N LEU A 114 -0.05 22.98 -3.37
CA LEU A 114 -0.94 21.83 -3.50
C LEU A 114 -2.40 22.29 -3.63
N SER A 115 -3.18 21.59 -4.46
CA SER A 115 -4.61 21.87 -4.60
C SER A 115 -5.42 20.59 -4.84
N LEU A 116 -6.70 20.62 -4.43
CA LEU A 116 -7.64 19.53 -4.72
C LEU A 116 -7.76 19.24 -6.23
N LYS A 117 -7.62 20.25 -7.09
CA LYS A 117 -7.63 20.06 -8.55
C LYS A 117 -6.45 19.20 -8.98
N MET A 118 -5.25 19.52 -8.49
CA MET A 118 -4.04 18.75 -8.77
C MET A 118 -4.17 17.33 -8.23
N PHE A 119 -4.65 17.16 -6.99
CA PHE A 119 -4.92 15.85 -6.41
C PHE A 119 -5.83 14.98 -7.31
N ARG A 120 -6.92 15.54 -7.83
CA ARG A 120 -7.84 14.84 -8.76
C ARG A 120 -7.21 14.50 -10.12
N GLU A 121 -6.23 15.28 -10.57
CA GLU A 121 -5.49 15.00 -11.80
C GLU A 121 -4.42 13.92 -11.60
N TRP A 122 -3.91 13.79 -10.37
CA TRP A 122 -2.80 12.92 -10.02
C TRP A 122 -3.27 11.56 -9.50
N PHE A 123 -4.47 11.48 -8.93
CA PHE A 123 -4.99 10.26 -8.34
C PHE A 123 -6.44 9.99 -8.72
N SER A 124 -6.70 8.74 -9.12
CA SER A 124 -8.04 8.16 -9.19
C SER A 124 -8.33 7.41 -7.91
N VAL A 125 -9.43 7.72 -7.22
CA VAL A 125 -9.86 6.92 -6.07
C VAL A 125 -10.43 5.59 -6.56
N ARG A 126 -10.06 4.47 -5.92
CA ARG A 126 -10.75 3.18 -6.04
C ARG A 126 -11.32 2.80 -4.68
N TYR A 127 -12.49 2.15 -4.69
CA TYR A 127 -13.19 1.75 -3.48
C TYR A 127 -13.63 0.30 -3.60
N HIS A 128 -13.41 -0.46 -2.54
CA HIS A 128 -13.83 -1.84 -2.40
C HIS A 128 -14.54 -2.01 -1.07
N SER A 129 -15.82 -2.40 -1.11
CA SER A 129 -16.67 -2.49 0.08
C SER A 129 -16.38 -3.69 0.97
N MET A 130 -15.68 -4.71 0.47
CA MET A 130 -15.41 -5.94 1.21
C MET A 130 -13.93 -6.30 1.10
N VAL A 131 -13.28 -6.43 2.26
CA VAL A 131 -11.92 -6.94 2.39
C VAL A 131 -11.98 -8.27 3.13
N PHE A 132 -11.47 -9.33 2.49
CA PHE A 132 -11.44 -10.67 3.06
C PHE A 132 -10.11 -10.95 3.74
N ASP A 133 -10.16 -11.46 4.97
CA ASP A 133 -9.01 -11.99 5.68
C ASP A 133 -8.77 -13.45 5.27
N MET A 134 -7.62 -13.69 4.66
CA MET A 134 -7.19 -15.02 4.23
C MET A 134 -6.44 -15.79 5.33
N ALA A 135 -6.12 -15.13 6.44
CA ALA A 135 -5.44 -15.69 7.60
C ALA A 135 -6.13 -15.26 8.91
N PRO A 136 -7.43 -15.55 9.10
CA PRO A 136 -8.22 -15.08 10.25
C PRO A 136 -7.72 -15.58 11.62
N ASP A 137 -6.89 -16.64 11.63
CA ASP A 137 -6.25 -17.16 12.83
C ASP A 137 -4.99 -16.37 13.23
N VAL A 138 -4.58 -15.39 12.42
CA VAL A 138 -3.48 -14.45 12.66
C VAL A 138 -4.10 -13.08 12.94
N PRO A 139 -3.88 -12.49 14.13
CA PRO A 139 -4.35 -11.13 14.40
C PRO A 139 -3.70 -10.11 13.45
N VAL A 140 -4.48 -9.11 13.02
CA VAL A 140 -3.93 -7.92 12.36
C VAL A 140 -3.14 -7.12 13.41
N MET A 141 -1.85 -6.92 13.15
CA MET A 141 -0.96 -6.10 13.97
C MET A 141 -0.84 -4.71 13.35
N HIS A 142 -0.69 -3.70 14.19
CA HIS A 142 -0.43 -2.33 13.76
C HIS A 142 1.01 -1.99 14.12
N ASP A 143 1.79 -1.63 13.11
CA ASP A 143 3.12 -1.07 13.29
C ASP A 143 2.98 0.45 13.33
N ASP A 144 3.48 1.08 14.39
CA ASP A 144 3.52 2.53 14.53
C ASP A 144 4.85 3.05 13.99
N TRP A 145 4.78 3.76 12.86
CA TRP A 145 5.97 4.30 12.17
C TRP A 145 6.33 5.71 12.64
N ASP A 146 5.53 6.32 13.52
CA ASP A 146 5.82 7.62 14.15
C ASP A 146 6.59 7.47 15.49
N ASP A 147 6.69 6.25 16.02
CA ASP A 147 7.31 5.91 17.32
C ASP A 147 8.80 5.50 17.21
N GLU A 148 9.57 6.08 16.28
CA GLU A 148 11.04 5.98 16.29
C GLU A 148 11.70 7.04 17.20
N ASP A 149 11.48 6.96 18.52
CA ASP A 149 12.43 7.50 19.52
C ASP A 149 12.17 6.95 20.94
N ASP A 150 12.89 5.88 21.34
CA ASP A 150 13.50 5.76 22.70
C ASP A 150 14.34 4.47 22.92
N SER A 151 15.21 4.08 21.99
CA SER A 151 16.22 3.02 22.28
C SER A 151 17.67 3.37 21.99
N SER A 152 17.99 4.67 21.88
CA SER A 152 19.39 5.12 21.97
C SER A 152 19.89 5.35 23.41
N GLU A 153 19.03 5.27 24.44
CA GLU A 153 19.45 5.25 25.86
C GLU A 153 19.77 3.84 26.38
N LEU A 154 20.74 3.14 25.77
CA LEU A 154 21.50 2.09 26.47
C LEU A 154 22.99 2.24 26.17
N LEU A 155 23.53 3.42 26.48
CA LEU A 155 24.94 3.60 26.84
C LEU A 155 25.02 4.01 28.31
N HIS A 156 25.06 3.01 29.19
CA HIS A 156 25.72 3.13 30.50
C HIS A 156 26.41 1.83 30.86
#